data_AF-A0A7C5YT65-F1
#
_entry.id   AF-A0A7C5YT65-F1
#
_cell.length_a   1.000
_cell.length_b   1.000
_cell.length_c   1.000
_cell.angle_alpha   90.00
_cell.angle_beta   90.00
_cell.angle_gamma   90.00
#
_symmetry.space_group_name_H-M   'P 1'
#
loop_
_entity.id
_entity.type
_entity.pdbx_description
1 polymer ?
#
loop_
_entity_poly.entity_id
_entity_poly.type
_entity_poly.pdbx_seq_one_letter_code
_entity_poly.pdbx_strand_id
1 'polypeptide(L)'
;MVIEAIGNYLRVAGANWAASAWFLERYSNRWNIENSIFVDIGSTTVTLIPIINGKACIRGFTDPEKLTVGELVYTGVLRSNVVGIVNKIPLKGLYTRICNEKFALIGDIHLVLGNISSNEYTTETADGRGKSVGEAMERIARIPCGDKLMMNSFEIKEIARYVYESQIYMVFEALMQIRSYIASLGLDPSTFKAIIAGIGKFLAREAAIRAGFKTIIDIDDIVGSQISSIFPAYAAAMMMCEKRCFDNENCG
;
A
#
# COMPACT_ATOMS: atom_id res chain seq x y z
N MET A 1 -24.03 3.30 -18.64
CA MET A 1 -22.58 3.01 -18.49
C MET A 1 -21.72 4.23 -18.14
N VAL A 2 -21.31 5.13 -19.07
CA VAL A 2 -20.51 6.33 -18.69
C VAL A 2 -21.34 7.33 -17.86
N ILE A 3 -22.62 7.50 -18.21
CA ILE A 3 -23.52 8.44 -17.51
C ILE A 3 -23.96 7.93 -16.12
N GLU A 4 -24.05 6.60 -15.92
CA GLU A 4 -24.33 6.01 -14.59
C GLU A 4 -23.13 6.09 -13.64
N ALA A 5 -21.90 6.04 -14.16
CA ALA A 5 -20.69 6.21 -13.37
C ALA A 5 -20.56 7.65 -12.82
N ILE A 6 -21.09 8.65 -13.54
CA ILE A 6 -21.09 10.06 -13.12
C ILE A 6 -22.07 10.29 -11.96
N GLY A 7 -23.20 9.57 -11.91
CA GLY A 7 -24.19 9.66 -10.83
C GLY A 7 -23.85 8.86 -9.57
N ASN A 8 -22.82 8.02 -9.61
CA ASN A 8 -22.49 7.05 -8.55
C ASN A 8 -20.96 6.96 -8.32
N TYR A 9 -20.27 8.08 -8.39
CA TYR A 9 -18.80 8.18 -8.26
C TYR A 9 -18.25 7.49 -6.99
N LEU A 10 -19.02 7.44 -5.90
CA LEU A 10 -18.68 6.70 -4.68
C LEU A 10 -18.59 5.18 -4.89
N ARG A 11 -19.41 4.60 -5.78
CA ARG A 11 -19.32 3.17 -6.18
C ARG A 11 -18.11 2.89 -7.07
N VAL A 12 -17.64 3.88 -7.83
CA VAL A 12 -16.47 3.76 -8.72
C VAL A 12 -15.16 3.89 -7.93
N ALA A 13 -15.10 4.81 -6.96
CA ALA A 13 -13.93 4.95 -6.08
C ALA A 13 -13.72 3.72 -5.17
N GLY A 14 -14.79 3.04 -4.78
CA GLY A 14 -14.75 1.75 -4.07
C GLY A 14 -14.53 0.52 -4.96
N ALA A 15 -14.45 0.67 -6.29
CA ALA A 15 -14.44 -0.47 -7.22
C ALA A 15 -13.08 -1.21 -7.26
N ASN A 16 -11.96 -0.54 -7.00
CA ASN A 16 -10.64 -1.11 -7.21
C ASN A 16 -10.32 -2.26 -6.24
N TRP A 17 -10.63 -2.08 -4.95
CA TRP A 17 -10.42 -3.13 -3.95
C TRP A 17 -11.46 -4.25 -4.10
N ALA A 18 -12.71 -3.91 -4.46
CA ALA A 18 -13.77 -4.88 -4.65
C ALA A 18 -13.50 -5.81 -5.84
N ALA A 19 -13.01 -5.27 -6.96
CA ALA A 19 -12.58 -6.05 -8.10
C ALA A 19 -11.40 -6.96 -7.75
N SER A 20 -10.41 -6.42 -7.01
CA SER A 20 -9.26 -7.20 -6.54
C SER A 20 -9.67 -8.35 -5.62
N ALA A 21 -10.55 -8.08 -4.64
CA ALA A 21 -11.10 -9.09 -3.74
C ALA A 21 -11.85 -10.19 -4.51
N TRP A 22 -12.71 -9.80 -5.45
CA TRP A 22 -13.44 -10.72 -6.31
C TRP A 22 -12.49 -11.61 -7.12
N PHE A 23 -11.43 -11.03 -7.71
CA PHE A 23 -10.45 -11.78 -8.49
C PHE A 23 -9.69 -12.77 -7.60
N LEU A 24 -9.21 -12.32 -6.45
CA LEU A 24 -8.49 -13.19 -5.51
C LEU A 24 -9.38 -14.35 -5.03
N GLU A 25 -10.63 -14.09 -4.65
CA GLU A 25 -11.59 -15.14 -4.30
C GLU A 25 -11.77 -16.14 -5.45
N ARG A 26 -11.98 -15.67 -6.68
CA ARG A 26 -12.29 -16.53 -7.83
C ARG A 26 -11.12 -17.42 -8.24
N TYR A 27 -9.88 -16.96 -8.06
CA TYR A 27 -8.68 -17.63 -8.56
C TYR A 27 -7.79 -18.24 -7.47
N SER A 28 -8.01 -17.92 -6.19
CA SER A 28 -7.26 -18.46 -5.03
C SER A 28 -7.10 -19.99 -5.06
N ASN A 29 -8.20 -20.72 -5.32
CA ASN A 29 -8.20 -22.18 -5.41
C ASN A 29 -7.36 -22.68 -6.60
N ARG A 30 -7.35 -21.97 -7.73
CA ARG A 30 -6.54 -22.35 -8.90
C ARG A 30 -5.04 -22.25 -8.62
N TRP A 31 -4.65 -21.38 -7.69
CA TRP A 31 -3.26 -21.22 -7.27
C TRP A 31 -2.90 -22.09 -6.07
N ASN A 32 -3.84 -22.87 -5.52
CA ASN A 32 -3.67 -23.61 -4.26
C ASN A 32 -3.25 -22.68 -3.10
N ILE A 33 -3.91 -21.52 -3.01
CA ILE A 33 -3.70 -20.50 -1.97
C ILE A 33 -5.05 -20.12 -1.35
N GLU A 34 -5.59 -20.99 -0.52
CA GLU A 34 -6.91 -20.77 0.12
C GLU A 34 -6.84 -19.83 1.33
N ASN A 35 -5.69 -19.75 2.00
CA ASN A 35 -5.48 -18.90 3.18
C ASN A 35 -4.33 -17.92 2.92
N SER A 36 -4.67 -16.66 2.70
CA SER A 36 -3.69 -15.60 2.45
C SER A 36 -4.18 -14.22 2.89
N ILE A 37 -3.26 -13.27 2.94
CA ILE A 37 -3.59 -11.84 3.01
C ILE A 37 -2.92 -11.18 1.81
N PHE A 38 -3.74 -10.56 0.97
CA PHE A 38 -3.27 -9.74 -0.13
C PHE A 38 -2.93 -8.34 0.39
N VAL A 39 -1.77 -7.82 0.00
CA VAL A 39 -1.24 -6.52 0.41
C VAL A 39 -0.83 -5.76 -0.85
N ASP A 40 -1.66 -4.80 -1.26
CA ASP A 40 -1.41 -3.95 -2.42
C ASP A 40 -1.02 -2.55 -1.98
N ILE A 41 0.22 -2.15 -2.29
CA ILE A 41 0.75 -0.84 -1.93
C ILE A 41 0.87 0.01 -3.19
N GLY A 42 -0.04 0.96 -3.31
CA GLY A 42 -0.03 1.96 -4.37
C GLY A 42 0.79 3.19 -4.03
N SER A 43 0.60 4.24 -4.83
CA SER A 43 1.26 5.54 -4.60
C SER A 43 0.75 6.29 -3.36
N THR A 44 -0.45 5.99 -2.88
CA THR A 44 -1.15 6.73 -1.81
C THR A 44 -1.57 5.87 -0.62
N THR A 45 -1.95 4.62 -0.87
CA THR A 45 -2.64 3.78 0.11
C THR A 45 -2.13 2.34 0.05
N VAL A 46 -2.28 1.63 1.17
CA VAL A 46 -2.18 0.18 1.25
C VAL A 46 -3.58 -0.41 1.38
N THR A 47 -3.92 -1.35 0.52
CA THR A 47 -5.13 -2.17 0.63
C THR A 47 -4.74 -3.55 1.15
N LEU A 48 -5.44 -4.03 2.18
CA LEU A 48 -5.25 -5.37 2.73
C LEU A 48 -6.55 -6.18 2.61
N ILE A 49 -6.45 -7.38 2.05
CA ILE A 49 -7.62 -8.26 1.81
C ILE A 49 -7.31 -9.65 2.38
N PRO A 50 -7.96 -10.08 3.47
CA PRO A 50 -7.85 -11.46 3.95
C PRO A 50 -8.64 -12.40 3.05
N ILE A 51 -7.98 -13.48 2.60
CA ILE A 51 -8.59 -14.63 1.93
C ILE A 51 -8.56 -15.80 2.92
N ILE A 52 -9.74 -16.30 3.31
CA ILE A 52 -9.89 -17.41 4.25
C ILE A 52 -10.69 -18.51 3.57
N ASN A 53 -10.15 -19.73 3.52
CA ASN A 53 -10.77 -20.88 2.84
C ASN A 53 -11.24 -20.54 1.41
N GLY A 54 -10.41 -19.80 0.67
CA GLY A 54 -10.66 -19.38 -0.71
C GLY A 54 -11.67 -18.24 -0.87
N LYS A 55 -12.12 -17.61 0.23
CA LYS A 55 -13.11 -16.52 0.23
C LYS A 55 -12.50 -15.20 0.67
N ALA A 56 -12.85 -14.11 -0.02
CA ALA A 56 -12.46 -12.78 0.43
C ALA A 56 -13.29 -12.36 1.65
N CYS A 57 -12.66 -12.34 2.82
CA CYS A 57 -13.30 -12.07 4.11
C CYS A 57 -13.22 -10.59 4.50
N ILE A 58 -13.70 -9.73 3.61
CA ILE A 58 -13.75 -8.27 3.81
C ILE A 58 -14.70 -7.91 4.95
N ARG A 59 -14.26 -7.01 5.84
CA ARG A 59 -15.07 -6.46 6.93
C ARG A 59 -15.47 -5.00 6.69
N GLY A 60 -14.67 -4.24 5.96
CA GLY A 60 -14.95 -2.84 5.64
C GLY A 60 -15.42 -2.66 4.20
N PHE A 61 -16.63 -2.12 4.02
CA PHE A 61 -17.20 -1.84 2.69
C PHE A 61 -17.06 -0.37 2.30
N THR A 62 -16.82 0.50 3.28
CA THR A 62 -16.52 1.93 3.12
C THR A 62 -15.12 2.26 3.61
N ASP A 63 -14.56 3.40 3.20
CA ASP A 63 -13.22 3.79 3.64
C ASP A 63 -13.10 3.95 5.17
N PRO A 64 -14.06 4.57 5.91
CA PRO A 64 -14.02 4.60 7.37
C PRO A 64 -14.05 3.21 8.02
N GLU A 65 -14.84 2.29 7.48
CA GLU A 65 -14.88 0.92 8.00
C GLU A 65 -13.55 0.20 7.74
N LYS A 66 -13.00 0.27 6.53
CA LYS A 66 -11.71 -0.34 6.19
C LYS A 66 -10.57 0.20 7.04
N LEU A 67 -10.55 1.52 7.27
CA LEU A 67 -9.62 2.17 8.20
C LEU A 67 -9.78 1.60 9.62
N THR A 68 -11.02 1.38 10.07
CA THR A 68 -11.31 0.87 11.42
C THR A 68 -10.85 -0.58 11.58
N VAL A 69 -10.98 -1.42 10.55
CA VAL A 69 -10.65 -2.85 10.61
C VAL A 69 -9.23 -3.19 10.13
N GLY A 70 -8.46 -2.20 9.70
CA GLY A 70 -7.08 -2.39 9.21
C GLY A 70 -6.98 -2.92 7.77
N GLU A 71 -8.05 -2.81 6.98
CA GLU A 71 -8.08 -3.22 5.56
C GLU A 71 -7.66 -2.09 4.60
N LEU A 72 -7.50 -0.87 5.14
CA LEU A 72 -6.96 0.29 4.43
C LEU A 72 -5.99 1.03 5.35
N VAL A 73 -4.78 1.30 4.86
CA VAL A 73 -3.81 2.19 5.53
C VAL A 73 -3.51 3.36 4.60
N TYR A 74 -3.61 4.59 5.10
CA TYR A 74 -3.38 5.81 4.33
C TYR A 74 -1.89 6.15 4.19
N THR A 75 -1.12 5.20 3.65
CA THR A 75 0.26 5.39 3.25
C THR A 75 0.55 4.69 1.93
N GLY A 76 1.40 5.27 1.10
CA GLY A 76 1.86 4.67 -0.15
C GLY A 76 3.27 5.12 -0.48
N VAL A 77 3.79 4.71 -1.65
CA VAL A 77 5.21 4.91 -1.98
C VAL A 77 5.53 6.35 -2.38
N LEU A 78 4.55 7.17 -2.80
CA LEU A 78 4.87 8.47 -3.43
C LEU A 78 4.22 9.67 -2.75
N ARG A 79 2.90 9.63 -2.55
CA ARG A 79 2.08 10.84 -2.32
C ARG A 79 1.90 11.23 -0.87
N SER A 80 2.14 10.31 0.05
CA SER A 80 1.88 10.53 1.48
C SER A 80 2.78 11.64 2.02
N ASN A 81 2.20 12.54 2.82
CA ASN A 81 2.96 13.56 3.52
C ASN A 81 3.69 12.91 4.70
N VAL A 82 4.96 13.24 4.91
CA VAL A 82 5.76 12.70 6.03
C VAL A 82 5.12 12.98 7.39
N VAL A 83 4.40 14.11 7.54
CA VAL A 83 3.70 14.46 8.78
C VAL A 83 2.55 13.49 9.13
N GLY A 84 2.05 12.75 8.14
CA GLY A 84 1.07 11.68 8.36
C GLY A 84 1.69 10.36 8.83
N ILE A 85 3.03 10.25 8.84
CA ILE A 85 3.76 9.04 9.21
C ILE A 85 4.47 9.22 10.56
N VAL A 86 5.05 10.39 10.82
CA VAL A 86 5.79 10.68 12.05
C VAL A 86 5.47 12.07 12.59
N ASN A 87 5.63 12.27 13.90
CA ASN A 87 5.50 13.58 14.56
C ASN A 87 6.83 14.10 15.15
N LYS A 88 7.88 13.28 15.10
CA LYS A 88 9.25 13.60 15.54
C LYS A 88 10.24 12.78 14.73
N ILE A 89 11.47 13.25 14.61
CA ILE A 89 12.56 12.60 13.88
C ILE A 89 13.84 12.57 14.72
N PRO A 90 14.75 11.60 14.50
CA PRO A 90 16.07 11.62 15.11
C PRO A 90 16.94 12.69 14.44
N LEU A 91 17.62 13.51 15.23
CA LEU A 91 18.58 14.51 14.77
C LEU A 91 19.66 14.71 15.83
N LYS A 92 20.94 14.51 15.46
CA LYS A 92 22.10 14.70 16.35
C LYS A 92 21.97 13.98 17.70
N GLY A 93 21.42 12.76 17.70
CA GLY A 93 21.22 11.94 18.91
C GLY A 93 20.01 12.33 19.76
N LEU A 94 19.19 13.29 19.33
CA LEU A 94 17.98 13.73 20.01
C LEU A 94 16.74 13.45 19.15
N TYR A 95 15.55 13.58 19.75
CA TYR A 95 14.29 13.60 19.00
C TYR A 95 13.80 15.04 18.82
N THR A 96 13.68 15.46 17.58
CA THR A 96 13.19 16.78 17.18
C THR A 96 11.76 16.66 16.67
N ARG A 97 10.85 17.50 17.17
CA ARG A 97 9.48 17.59 16.65
C ARG A 97 9.51 18.24 15.27
N ILE A 98 8.61 17.83 14.39
CA ILE A 98 8.56 18.32 13.02
C ILE A 98 7.48 19.40 12.85
N CYS A 99 7.60 20.23 11.81
CA CYS A 99 6.49 21.09 11.41
C CYS A 99 5.39 20.29 10.70
N ASN A 100 4.17 20.82 10.69
CA ASN A 100 3.03 20.19 10.00
C ASN A 100 2.95 20.54 8.50
N GLU A 101 3.91 21.32 7.98
CA GLU A 101 3.94 21.74 6.58
C GLU A 101 4.29 20.59 5.63
N LYS A 102 3.72 20.64 4.42
CA LYS A 102 4.01 19.69 3.35
C LYS A 102 5.35 20.04 2.69
N PHE A 103 6.47 19.78 3.37
CA PHE A 103 7.81 20.02 2.82
C PHE A 103 8.41 18.82 2.10
N ALA A 104 8.08 17.60 2.51
CA ALA A 104 8.55 16.37 1.89
C ALA A 104 7.41 15.36 1.79
N LEU A 105 7.44 14.57 0.71
CA LEU A 105 6.57 13.42 0.53
C LEU A 105 7.33 12.13 0.75
N ILE A 106 6.61 11.03 0.92
CA ILE A 106 7.21 9.71 1.10
C ILE A 106 8.01 9.27 -0.13
N GLY A 107 7.67 9.76 -1.34
CA GLY A 107 8.53 9.58 -2.51
C GLY A 107 9.96 10.12 -2.32
N ASP A 108 10.14 11.21 -1.57
CA ASP A 108 11.48 11.74 -1.25
C ASP A 108 12.27 10.78 -0.36
N ILE A 109 11.60 10.18 0.61
CA ILE A 109 12.18 9.20 1.53
C ILE A 109 12.67 7.98 0.75
N HIS A 110 11.81 7.41 -0.10
CA HIS A 110 12.18 6.24 -0.91
C HIS A 110 13.27 6.56 -1.93
N LEU A 111 13.25 7.75 -2.56
CA LEU A 111 14.29 8.16 -3.49
C LEU A 111 15.65 8.31 -2.80
N VAL A 112 15.70 8.93 -1.61
CA VAL A 112 16.94 9.09 -0.84
C VAL A 112 17.51 7.77 -0.34
N LEU A 113 16.64 6.81 0.00
CA LEU A 113 17.03 5.47 0.42
C LEU A 113 17.32 4.52 -0.77
N GLY A 114 17.07 4.94 -2.01
CA GLY A 114 17.26 4.11 -3.19
C GLY A 114 16.21 3.01 -3.38
N ASN A 115 15.07 3.11 -2.69
CA ASN A 115 13.94 2.19 -2.85
C ASN A 115 13.19 2.39 -4.17
N ILE A 116 13.28 3.60 -4.73
CA ILE A 116 12.75 3.95 -6.06
C ILE A 116 13.77 4.79 -6.82
N SER A 117 13.69 4.73 -8.14
CA SER A 117 14.40 5.64 -9.05
C SER A 117 13.66 6.97 -9.22
N SER A 118 14.37 7.96 -9.77
CA SER A 118 13.79 9.25 -10.16
C SER A 118 12.62 9.09 -11.16
N ASN A 119 12.70 8.10 -12.06
CA ASN A 119 11.66 7.81 -13.05
C ASN A 119 10.40 7.20 -12.41
N GLU A 120 10.55 6.44 -11.34
CA GLU A 120 9.43 5.84 -10.59
C GLU A 120 8.73 6.87 -9.68
N TYR A 121 9.40 7.97 -9.34
CA TYR A 121 8.78 9.11 -8.65
C TYR A 121 7.90 9.92 -9.61
N THR A 122 6.78 9.35 -10.03
CA THR A 122 5.93 9.90 -11.11
C THR A 122 5.08 11.10 -10.68
N THR A 123 4.88 11.34 -9.39
CA THR A 123 4.00 12.40 -8.88
C THR A 123 4.73 13.74 -8.76
N GLU A 124 3.97 14.83 -8.57
CA GLU A 124 4.56 16.12 -8.21
C GLU A 124 5.25 16.06 -6.84
N THR A 125 6.35 16.79 -6.71
CA THR A 125 7.09 16.95 -5.46
C THR A 125 6.43 18.04 -4.61
N ALA A 126 6.69 18.05 -3.31
CA ALA A 126 6.07 18.98 -2.38
C ALA A 126 6.30 20.47 -2.72
N ASP A 127 7.45 20.79 -3.31
CA ASP A 127 7.86 22.14 -3.70
C ASP A 127 7.83 22.38 -5.21
N GLY A 128 7.32 21.42 -6.00
CA GLY A 128 7.28 21.49 -7.46
C GLY A 128 8.65 21.41 -8.16
N ARG A 129 9.75 21.17 -7.42
CA ARG A 129 11.10 21.03 -7.98
C ARG A 129 11.37 19.63 -8.50
N GLY A 130 12.57 19.41 -9.02
CA GLY A 130 12.96 18.13 -9.59
C GLY A 130 13.02 16.98 -8.60
N LYS A 131 13.28 15.80 -9.18
CA LYS A 131 13.28 14.48 -8.52
C LYS A 131 14.69 13.90 -8.50
N SER A 132 15.70 14.74 -8.34
CA SER A 132 17.05 14.26 -8.03
C SER A 132 17.15 13.89 -6.55
N VAL A 133 18.08 13.00 -6.20
CA VAL A 133 18.36 12.65 -4.79
C VAL A 133 18.73 13.89 -3.98
N GLY A 134 19.48 14.83 -4.57
CA GLY A 134 19.86 16.08 -3.91
C GLY A 134 18.66 16.96 -3.58
N GLU A 135 17.73 17.14 -4.52
CA GLU A 135 16.49 17.92 -4.29
C GLU A 135 15.57 17.24 -3.26
N ALA A 136 15.48 15.91 -3.27
CA ALA A 136 14.76 15.18 -2.24
C ALA A 136 15.39 15.36 -0.85
N MET A 137 16.72 15.36 -0.75
CA MET A 137 17.42 15.68 0.50
C MET A 137 17.14 17.11 0.98
N GLU A 138 17.09 18.09 0.07
CA GLU A 138 16.72 19.48 0.41
C GLU A 138 15.30 19.56 0.98
N ARG A 139 14.34 18.82 0.40
CA ARG A 139 12.98 18.71 0.95
C ARG A 139 12.93 18.06 2.32
N ILE A 140 13.66 16.96 2.53
CA ILE A 140 13.70 16.26 3.84
C ILE A 140 14.34 17.14 4.92
N ALA A 141 15.39 17.93 4.60
CA ALA A 141 16.04 18.83 5.55
C ALA A 141 15.09 19.91 6.13
N ARG A 142 14.01 20.23 5.40
CA ARG A 142 13.00 21.22 5.84
C ARG A 142 12.00 20.65 6.85
N ILE A 143 11.90 19.33 7.01
CA ILE A 143 10.98 18.68 7.97
C ILE A 143 11.16 19.22 9.40
N PRO A 144 12.40 19.33 9.95
CA PRO A 144 12.66 19.99 11.23
C PRO A 144 12.87 21.51 11.12
N CYS A 145 12.32 22.17 10.09
CA CYS A 145 12.55 23.58 9.76
C CYS A 145 14.04 23.94 9.50
N GLY A 146 14.84 22.97 9.04
CA GLY A 146 16.24 23.16 8.70
C GLY A 146 16.49 23.38 7.20
N ASP A 147 17.77 23.33 6.83
CA ASP A 147 18.24 23.37 5.44
C ASP A 147 19.58 22.60 5.29
N LYS A 148 20.10 22.57 4.05
CA LYS A 148 21.35 21.86 3.70
C LYS A 148 22.64 22.47 4.28
N LEU A 149 22.59 23.70 4.80
CA LEU A 149 23.70 24.33 5.51
C LEU A 149 23.70 23.92 7.00
N MET A 150 22.52 23.59 7.54
CA MET A 150 22.36 23.15 8.93
C MET A 150 22.54 21.64 9.15
N MET A 151 22.37 20.84 8.10
CA MET A 151 22.35 19.37 8.15
C MET A 151 23.16 18.76 7.02
N ASN A 152 23.98 17.75 7.35
CA ASN A 152 24.70 16.97 6.35
C ASN A 152 23.86 15.82 5.79
N SER A 153 24.34 15.20 4.71
CA SER A 153 23.61 14.14 4.01
C SER A 153 23.42 12.86 4.83
N PHE A 154 24.29 12.58 5.81
CA PHE A 154 24.13 11.43 6.70
C PHE A 154 22.97 11.65 7.67
N GLU A 155 22.84 12.85 8.24
CA GLU A 155 21.71 13.19 9.11
C GLU A 155 20.38 13.07 8.36
N ILE A 156 20.33 13.55 7.10
CA ILE A 156 19.14 13.46 6.25
C ILE A 156 18.77 12.00 5.95
N LYS A 157 19.77 11.15 5.70
CA LYS A 157 19.53 9.71 5.49
C LYS A 157 19.01 9.01 6.75
N GLU A 158 19.49 9.39 7.93
CA GLU A 158 18.97 8.84 9.19
C GLU A 158 17.51 9.23 9.46
N ILE A 159 17.13 10.46 9.08
CA ILE A 159 15.72 10.88 9.09
C ILE A 159 14.91 10.03 8.12
N ALA A 160 15.39 9.88 6.88
CA ALA A 160 14.70 9.07 5.87
C ALA A 160 14.52 7.63 6.35
N ARG A 161 15.56 7.02 6.92
CA ARG A 161 15.50 5.67 7.50
C ARG A 161 14.45 5.58 8.60
N TYR A 162 14.41 6.53 9.54
CA TYR A 162 13.42 6.54 10.61
C TYR A 162 11.97 6.67 10.09
N VAL A 163 11.74 7.53 9.09
CA VAL A 163 10.41 7.68 8.46
C VAL A 163 10.01 6.40 7.74
N TYR A 164 10.93 5.78 7.01
CA TYR A 164 10.70 4.50 6.33
C TYR A 164 10.35 3.37 7.32
N GLU A 165 11.09 3.26 8.42
CA GLU A 165 10.78 2.29 9.49
C GLU A 165 9.41 2.53 10.13
N SER A 166 9.04 3.80 10.33
CA SER A 166 7.72 4.18 10.84
C SER A 166 6.61 3.82 9.84
N GLN A 167 6.87 3.97 8.53
CA GLN A 167 5.94 3.56 7.49
C GLN A 167 5.74 2.04 7.44
N ILE A 168 6.82 1.26 7.56
CA ILE A 168 6.73 -0.22 7.68
C ILE A 168 5.85 -0.58 8.88
N TYR A 169 6.06 0.09 10.01
CA TYR A 169 5.30 -0.16 11.23
C TYR A 169 3.80 0.04 11.05
N MET A 170 3.36 1.09 10.32
CA MET A 170 1.92 1.28 10.02
C MET A 170 1.30 0.10 9.26
N VAL A 171 2.02 -0.47 8.28
CA VAL A 171 1.54 -1.64 7.52
C VAL A 171 1.59 -2.90 8.39
N PHE A 172 2.63 -3.05 9.21
CA PHE A 172 2.74 -4.11 10.20
C PHE A 172 1.58 -4.09 11.20
N GLU A 173 1.19 -2.93 11.72
CA GLU A 173 0.06 -2.81 12.66
C GLU A 173 -1.25 -3.28 12.03
N ALA A 174 -1.52 -2.88 10.79
CA ALA A 174 -2.70 -3.35 10.05
C ALA A 174 -2.68 -4.87 9.82
N LEU A 175 -1.52 -5.42 9.47
CA LEU A 175 -1.35 -6.88 9.34
C LEU A 175 -1.59 -7.58 10.68
N MET A 176 -1.11 -7.03 11.80
CA MET A 176 -1.33 -7.60 13.14
C MET A 176 -2.81 -7.56 13.52
N GLN A 177 -3.53 -6.50 13.16
CA GLN A 177 -4.98 -6.42 13.37
C GLN A 177 -5.73 -7.52 12.60
N ILE A 178 -5.40 -7.74 11.33
CA ILE A 178 -6.01 -8.80 10.51
C ILE A 178 -5.63 -10.18 11.05
N ARG A 179 -4.37 -10.40 11.44
CA ARG A 179 -3.92 -11.66 12.05
C ARG A 179 -4.65 -11.95 13.36
N SER A 180 -4.87 -10.93 14.19
CA SER A 180 -5.67 -11.06 15.41
C SER A 180 -7.12 -11.43 15.09
N TYR A 181 -7.70 -10.89 14.02
CA TYR A 181 -9.03 -11.29 13.55
C TYR A 181 -9.05 -12.76 13.10
N ILE A 182 -8.09 -13.21 12.29
CA ILE A 182 -7.96 -14.62 11.87
C ILE A 182 -7.85 -15.55 13.08
N ALA A 183 -7.02 -15.20 14.07
CA ALA A 183 -6.88 -15.98 15.31
C ALA A 183 -8.20 -16.08 16.09
N SER A 184 -9.00 -15.01 16.12
CA SER A 184 -10.31 -15.00 16.79
C SER A 184 -11.32 -15.97 16.17
N LEU A 185 -11.10 -16.40 14.91
CA LEU A 185 -11.90 -17.41 14.23
C LEU A 185 -11.43 -18.86 14.50
N GLY A 186 -10.41 -19.04 15.36
CA GLY A 186 -9.84 -20.35 15.66
C GLY A 186 -8.85 -20.88 14.61
N LEU A 187 -8.38 -20.02 13.71
CA LEU A 187 -7.40 -20.35 12.67
C LEU A 187 -5.99 -19.92 13.11
N ASP A 188 -4.95 -20.65 12.71
CA ASP A 188 -3.57 -20.24 12.94
C ASP A 188 -3.09 -19.24 11.86
N PRO A 189 -2.88 -17.95 12.19
CA PRO A 189 -2.42 -16.95 11.22
C PRO A 189 -1.00 -17.23 10.71
N SER A 190 -0.22 -18.10 11.36
CA SER A 190 1.13 -18.49 10.90
C SER A 190 1.11 -19.37 9.64
N THR A 191 -0.05 -19.95 9.31
CA THR A 191 -0.27 -20.78 8.11
C THR A 191 -0.66 -19.96 6.87
N PHE A 192 -1.04 -18.69 7.07
CA PHE A 192 -1.44 -17.79 5.98
C PHE A 192 -0.22 -17.34 5.18
N LYS A 193 -0.40 -17.19 3.87
CA LYS A 193 0.61 -16.59 2.97
C LYS A 193 0.35 -15.10 2.79
N ALA A 194 1.38 -14.29 2.59
CA ALA A 194 1.21 -12.90 2.14
C ALA A 194 1.33 -12.85 0.61
N ILE A 195 0.36 -12.28 -0.09
CA ILE A 195 0.45 -11.99 -1.53
C ILE A 195 0.69 -10.49 -1.67
N ILE A 196 1.83 -10.09 -2.22
CA ILE A 196 2.21 -8.68 -2.33
C ILE A 196 2.00 -8.14 -3.74
N ALA A 197 1.54 -6.90 -3.84
CA ALA A 197 1.24 -6.23 -5.10
C ALA A 197 1.53 -4.73 -5.05
N GLY A 198 1.43 -4.10 -6.23
CA GLY A 198 1.62 -2.67 -6.40
C GLY A 198 3.09 -2.25 -6.47
N ILE A 199 3.31 -0.94 -6.52
CA ILE A 199 4.67 -0.37 -6.60
C ILE A 199 5.44 -0.45 -5.28
N GLY A 200 4.74 -0.71 -4.16
CA GLY A 200 5.32 -0.81 -2.83
C GLY A 200 5.58 -2.22 -2.34
N LYS A 201 5.78 -3.21 -3.23
CA LYS A 201 6.06 -4.61 -2.86
C LYS A 201 7.22 -4.77 -1.87
N PHE A 202 8.27 -3.95 -2.00
CA PHE A 202 9.40 -3.96 -1.07
C PHE A 202 8.96 -3.63 0.37
N LEU A 203 8.07 -2.64 0.54
CA LEU A 203 7.49 -2.25 1.83
C LEU A 203 6.54 -3.34 2.35
N ALA A 204 5.69 -3.88 1.48
CA ALA A 204 4.76 -4.96 1.82
C ALA A 204 5.49 -6.22 2.29
N ARG A 205 6.57 -6.59 1.61
CA ARG A 205 7.42 -7.74 1.96
C ARG A 205 8.01 -7.58 3.35
N GLU A 206 8.63 -6.43 3.64
CA GLU A 206 9.25 -6.18 4.94
C GLU A 206 8.22 -6.21 6.08
N ALA A 207 7.07 -5.55 5.88
CA ALA A 207 5.98 -5.56 6.86
C ALA A 207 5.43 -6.98 7.10
N ALA A 208 5.27 -7.78 6.04
CA ALA A 208 4.82 -9.16 6.14
C ALA A 208 5.83 -10.07 6.87
N ILE A 209 7.13 -9.93 6.61
CA ILE A 209 8.16 -10.68 7.36
C ILE A 209 8.04 -10.36 8.86
N ARG A 210 7.98 -9.07 9.22
CA ARG A 210 7.86 -8.63 10.62
C ARG A 210 6.57 -9.07 11.29
N ALA A 211 5.47 -9.15 10.53
CA ALA A 211 4.20 -9.68 11.01
C ALA A 211 4.20 -11.22 11.19
N GLY A 212 5.27 -11.92 10.76
CA GLY A 212 5.45 -13.35 10.96
C GLY A 212 4.93 -14.24 9.84
N PHE A 213 4.74 -13.70 8.63
CA PHE A 213 4.41 -14.51 7.45
C PHE A 213 5.65 -15.28 6.98
N LYS A 214 5.55 -16.61 6.91
CA LYS A 214 6.65 -17.49 6.46
C LYS A 214 6.77 -17.57 4.94
N THR A 215 5.68 -17.29 4.23
CA THR A 215 5.61 -17.37 2.77
C THR A 215 5.06 -16.06 2.22
N ILE A 216 5.84 -15.45 1.33
CA ILE A 216 5.51 -14.19 0.67
C ILE A 216 5.57 -14.46 -0.83
N ILE A 217 4.46 -14.26 -1.51
CA ILE A 217 4.28 -14.50 -2.94
C ILE A 217 4.15 -13.15 -3.61
N ASP A 218 4.99 -12.90 -4.62
CA ASP A 218 4.78 -11.75 -5.49
C ASP A 218 3.64 -12.08 -6.45
N ILE A 219 2.65 -11.20 -6.57
CA ILE A 219 1.55 -11.44 -7.51
C ILE A 219 2.03 -11.52 -8.96
N ASP A 220 3.19 -10.95 -9.30
CA ASP A 220 3.81 -11.11 -10.62
C ASP A 220 4.07 -12.58 -10.96
N ASP A 221 4.41 -13.40 -9.96
CA ASP A 221 4.66 -14.84 -10.14
C ASP A 221 3.37 -15.61 -10.44
N ILE A 222 2.21 -15.00 -10.16
CA ILE A 222 0.88 -15.60 -10.31
C ILE A 222 0.23 -15.16 -11.62
N VAL A 223 0.22 -13.85 -11.89
CA VAL A 223 -0.52 -13.26 -13.01
C VAL A 223 0.37 -12.64 -14.09
N GLY A 224 1.68 -12.58 -13.87
CA GLY A 224 2.62 -11.87 -14.73
C GLY A 224 2.66 -10.36 -14.47
N SER A 225 3.84 -9.76 -14.65
CA SER A 225 4.10 -8.35 -14.35
C SER A 225 3.24 -7.37 -15.15
N GLN A 226 2.91 -7.71 -16.41
CA GLN A 226 2.04 -6.89 -17.26
C GLN A 226 0.64 -6.73 -16.63
N ILE A 227 0.04 -7.83 -16.17
CA ILE A 227 -1.28 -7.80 -15.54
C ILE A 227 -1.20 -7.15 -14.16
N SER A 228 -0.20 -7.53 -13.37
CA SER A 228 -0.01 -7.01 -12.00
C SER A 228 0.12 -5.48 -11.94
N SER A 229 0.81 -4.88 -12.92
CA SER A 229 0.97 -3.41 -12.99
C SER A 229 -0.35 -2.64 -13.13
N ILE A 230 -1.40 -3.30 -13.62
CA ILE A 230 -2.76 -2.77 -13.81
C ILE A 230 -3.80 -3.63 -13.09
N PHE A 231 -3.41 -4.34 -12.03
CA PHE A 231 -4.19 -5.41 -11.43
C PHE A 231 -5.65 -5.05 -11.13
N PRO A 232 -5.98 -3.92 -10.48
CA PRO A 232 -7.38 -3.56 -10.22
C PRO A 232 -8.21 -3.37 -11.49
N ALA A 233 -7.62 -2.79 -12.55
CA ALA A 233 -8.30 -2.60 -13.82
C ALA A 233 -8.52 -3.92 -14.55
N TYR A 234 -7.53 -4.81 -14.54
CA TYR A 234 -7.65 -6.16 -15.07
C TYR A 234 -8.72 -6.96 -14.33
N ALA A 235 -8.69 -6.95 -13.00
CA ALA A 235 -9.68 -7.60 -12.15
C ALA A 235 -11.10 -7.09 -12.42
N ALA A 236 -11.27 -5.77 -12.60
CA ALA A 236 -12.57 -5.17 -12.92
C ALA A 236 -13.07 -5.59 -14.31
N ALA A 237 -12.19 -5.67 -15.31
CA ALA A 237 -12.53 -6.16 -16.64
C ALA A 237 -12.98 -7.62 -16.61
N MET A 238 -12.25 -8.48 -15.89
CA MET A 238 -12.61 -9.89 -15.70
C MET A 238 -13.94 -10.06 -14.98
N MET A 239 -14.18 -9.26 -13.94
CA MET A 239 -15.44 -9.25 -13.18
C MET A 239 -16.63 -8.90 -14.09
N MET A 240 -16.45 -7.94 -15.00
CA MET A 240 -17.50 -7.54 -15.94
C MET A 240 -17.75 -8.59 -17.03
N CYS A 241 -16.70 -9.20 -17.57
CA CYS A 241 -16.82 -10.27 -18.56
C CYS A 241 -17.60 -11.46 -17.99
N GLU A 242 -17.30 -11.87 -16.76
CA GLU A 242 -17.96 -13.00 -16.13
C GLU A 242 -19.46 -12.74 -15.87
N LYS A 243 -19.82 -11.53 -15.40
CA LYS A 243 -21.24 -11.14 -15.25
C LYS A 243 -22.02 -11.24 -16.55
N ARG A 244 -21.43 -10.82 -17.67
CA ARG A 244 -22.08 -10.92 -19.00
C ARG A 244 -22.27 -12.35 -19.47
N CYS A 245 -21.35 -13.26 -19.15
CA CYS A 245 -21.53 -14.69 -19.46
C CYS A 245 -22.73 -15.27 -18.69
N PHE A 246 -22.86 -14.95 -17.40
CA PHE A 246 -24.00 -15.39 -16.58
C PHE A 246 -25.35 -14.81 -17.03
N ASP A 247 -25.39 -13.55 -17.46
CA ASP A 247 -26.63 -12.93 -17.95
C ASP A 247 -27.07 -13.53 -19.30
N ASN A 248 -26.13 -13.92 -20.17
CA ASN A 248 -26.43 -14.55 -21.45
C ASN A 248 -26.85 -16.02 -21.33
N GLU A 249 -26.33 -16.77 -20.34
CA GLU A 249 -26.72 -18.17 -20.09
C GLU A 249 -28.11 -18.29 -19.44
N ASN A 250 -28.58 -17.27 -18.73
CA ASN A 250 -29.92 -17.25 -18.10
C ASN A 250 -31.01 -16.63 -18.99
N CYS A 251 -30.68 -16.21 -20.21
CA CYS A 251 -31.64 -15.69 -21.21
C CYS A 251 -31.86 -16.64 -22.40
N GLY A 252 -31.36 -17.89 -22.32
CA GLY A 252 -31.49 -18.93 -23.34
C GLY A 252 -32.53 -19.99 -22.98
#